data_AF-A0A923VIG1-F1
#
_entry.id   AF-A0A923VIG1-F1
#
_cell.length_a   1.000
_cell.length_b   1.000
_cell.length_c   1.000
_cell.angle_alpha   90.00
_cell.angle_beta   90.00
_cell.angle_gamma   90.00
#
_symmetry.space_group_name_H-M   'P 1'
#
loop_
_entity.id
_entity.type
_entity.pdbx_description
1 polymer ?
#
loop_
_entity_poly.entity_id
_entity_poly.type
_entity_poly.pdbx_seq_one_letter_code
_entity_poly.pdbx_strand_id
1 'polypeptide(L)' 'TSSNSKLAAFFRQPNFEKNISGLYFCGGSVHPGGGIPLCLKSAKIVSGLVAAEAYKNTAH' A
#
# COMPACT_ATOMS: atom_id res chain seq x y z
N THR A 1 12.96 2.58 -18.46
CA THR A 1 11.98 3.54 -18.99
C THR A 1 10.94 3.80 -17.90
N SER A 2 10.76 5.04 -17.47
CA SER A 2 9.97 5.36 -16.27
C SER A 2 8.51 5.64 -16.63
N SER A 3 7.57 4.82 -16.14
CA SER A 3 6.13 5.03 -16.30
C SER A 3 5.63 6.22 -15.46
N ASN A 4 5.89 7.44 -15.95
CA ASN A 4 5.57 8.71 -15.30
C ASN A 4 4.10 9.18 -15.45
N SER A 5 3.18 8.31 -15.86
CA SER A 5 1.77 8.68 -15.92
C SER A 5 1.10 8.43 -14.57
N LYS A 6 0.44 9.44 -13.98
CA LYS A 6 -0.43 9.30 -12.79
C LYS A 6 -1.44 8.15 -12.98
N LEU A 7 -1.87 7.89 -14.21
CA LEU A 7 -2.78 6.81 -14.55
C LEU A 7 -2.18 5.41 -14.29
N ALA A 8 -0.87 5.26 -14.43
CA ALA A 8 -0.18 4.00 -14.12
C ALA A 8 -0.26 3.66 -12.62
N ALA A 9 -0.51 4.63 -11.74
CA ALA A 9 -0.70 4.39 -10.32
C ALA A 9 -2.08 3.83 -9.96
N PHE A 10 -3.09 4.04 -10.82
CA PHE A 10 -4.45 3.56 -10.61
C PHE A 10 -4.62 2.08 -10.98
N PHE A 11 -3.80 1.55 -11.88
CA PHE A 11 -3.78 0.12 -12.24
C PHE A 11 -2.81 -0.72 -11.39
N ARG A 12 -2.12 -0.10 -10.44
CA ARG A 12 -1.23 -0.83 -9.51
C ARG A 12 -2.06 -1.57 -8.48
N GLN A 13 -1.53 -2.70 -8.03
CA GLN A 13 -2.08 -3.44 -6.90
C GLN A 13 -2.25 -2.49 -5.69
N PRO A 14 -3.42 -2.49 -5.02
CA PRO A 14 -3.62 -1.73 -3.80
C PRO A 14 -2.72 -2.25 -2.67
N ASN A 15 -2.57 -1.43 -1.62
CA ASN A 15 -1.72 -1.77 -0.46
C ASN A 15 -2.30 -2.86 0.45
N PHE A 16 -3.49 -3.38 0.15
CA PHE A 16 -4.21 -4.39 0.94
C PHE A 16 -4.81 -5.44 0.01
N GLU A 17 -4.92 -6.68 0.49
CA GLU A 17 -5.68 -7.73 -0.18
C GLU A 17 -7.14 -7.72 0.28
N LYS A 18 -8.08 -7.91 -0.64
CA LYS A 18 -9.51 -7.92 -0.30
C LYS A 18 -9.98 -9.25 0.25
N ASN A 19 -9.36 -10.34 -0.21
CA ASN A 19 -9.78 -11.70 0.11
C ASN A 19 -9.05 -12.31 1.32
N ILE A 20 -7.94 -11.71 1.75
CA ILE A 20 -7.10 -12.21 2.84
C ILE A 20 -6.90 -11.07 3.84
N SER A 21 -7.57 -11.16 4.99
CA SER A 21 -7.42 -10.16 6.06
C SER A 21 -6.00 -10.19 6.61
N GLY A 22 -5.47 -9.02 6.98
CA GLY A 22 -4.11 -8.88 7.49
C GLY A 22 -3.00 -9.01 6.43
N LEU A 23 -3.33 -9.24 5.15
CA LEU A 23 -2.34 -9.27 4.07
C LEU A 23 -2.21 -7.90 3.40
N TYR A 24 -0.99 -7.37 3.43
CA TYR A 24 -0.63 -6.05 2.93
C TYR A 24 0.54 -6.08 1.96
N PHE A 25 0.54 -5.14 1.02
CA PHE A 25 1.58 -5.01 0.00
C PHE A 25 2.25 -3.64 0.07
N CYS A 26 3.58 -3.62 0.10
CA CYS A 26 4.39 -2.40 0.16
C CYS A 26 5.52 -2.46 -0.88
N GLY A 27 5.79 -1.35 -1.56
CA GLY A 27 6.95 -1.21 -2.43
C GLY A 27 6.67 -0.47 -3.73
N GLY A 28 7.63 -0.51 -4.65
CA GLY A 28 7.59 0.26 -5.89
C GLY A 28 6.67 -0.29 -6.99
N SER A 29 6.27 -1.56 -6.89
CA SER A 29 5.29 -2.20 -7.79
C SER A 29 3.85 -1.97 -7.35
N VAL A 30 3.66 -1.55 -6.11
CA VAL A 30 2.36 -1.37 -5.46
C VAL A 30 1.96 0.11 -5.55
N HIS A 31 0.69 0.44 -5.33
CA HIS A 31 0.29 1.83 -5.16
C HIS A 31 1.16 2.52 -4.08
N PRO A 32 1.61 3.79 -4.28
CA PRO A 32 1.37 4.68 -5.43
C PRO A 32 2.32 4.47 -6.63
N GLY A 33 3.42 3.72 -6.49
CA GLY A 33 4.31 3.38 -7.59
C GLY A 33 5.79 3.35 -7.24
N GLY A 34 6.62 3.29 -8.29
CA GLY A 34 8.07 3.08 -8.18
C GLY A 34 8.87 4.33 -7.87
N GLY A 35 10.08 4.14 -7.35
CA GLY A 35 11.00 5.20 -6.94
C GLY A 35 10.99 5.45 -5.43
N ILE A 36 12.13 5.86 -4.88
CA ILE A 36 12.36 5.94 -3.42
C ILE A 36 11.24 6.71 -2.70
N PRO A 37 10.81 7.90 -3.14
CA PRO A 37 9.76 8.64 -2.43
C PRO A 37 8.41 7.91 -2.44
N LEU A 38 8.08 7.21 -3.52
CA LEU A 38 6.81 6.49 -3.65
C LEU A 38 6.81 5.17 -2.88
N CYS A 39 7.96 4.48 -2.84
CA CYS A 39 8.15 3.32 -1.96
C CYS A 39 7.93 3.70 -0.49
N LEU A 40 8.49 4.84 -0.04
CA LEU A 40 8.30 5.33 1.33
C LEU A 40 6.84 5.73 1.60
N LYS A 41 6.15 6.32 0.60
CA LYS A 41 4.70 6.58 0.71
C LYS A 41 3.89 5.30 0.82
N SER A 42 4.23 4.27 0.04
CA SER A 42 3.61 2.94 0.12
C SER A 42 3.76 2.35 1.53
N ALA A 43 4.96 2.44 2.12
CA ALA A 43 5.22 2.00 3.49
C ALA A 43 4.41 2.77 4.54
N LYS A 44 4.26 4.09 4.36
CA LYS A 44 3.41 4.92 5.23
C LYS A 44 1.94 4.51 5.18
N ILE A 45 1.43 4.14 4.00
CA ILE A 45 0.04 3.66 3.86
C ILE A 45 -0.13 2.33 4.59
N VAL A 46 0.73 1.35 4.31
CA VAL A 46 0.66 0.01 4.92
C VAL A 46 0.77 0.08 6.43
N SER A 47 1.74 0.83 6.96
CA SER A 47 1.90 0.98 8.42
C SER A 47 0.65 1.57 9.09
N GLY A 48 -0.01 2.54 8.45
CA GLY A 48 -1.28 3.09 8.94
C GLY A 48 -2.42 2.07 8.94
N LEU A 49 -2.52 1.25 7.89
CA LEU A 49 -3.55 0.20 7.79
C LEU A 49 -3.35 -0.88 8.86
N VAL A 50 -2.12 -1.38 9.01
CA VAL A 50 -1.77 -2.40 10.01
C VAL A 50 -2.04 -1.89 11.42
N ALA A 51 -1.65 -0.66 11.74
CA ALA A 51 -1.93 -0.06 13.04
C ALA A 51 -3.45 0.02 13.30
N ALA A 52 -4.22 0.52 12.33
CA ALA A 52 -5.66 0.63 12.44
C ALA A 52 -6.36 -0.72 12.61
N GLU A 53 -5.91 -1.77 11.92
CA GLU A 53 -6.43 -3.15 12.10
C GLU A 53 -6.07 -3.70 13.48
N ALA A 54 -4.82 -3.52 13.93
CA ALA A 54 -4.39 -3.94 15.27
C ALA A 54 -5.24 -3.29 16.37
N TYR A 55 -5.51 -1.98 16.28
CA TYR A 55 -6.38 -1.28 17.22
C TYR A 55 -7.81 -1.86 17.25
N LYS A 56 -8.39 -2.15 16.07
CA LYS A 56 -9.73 -2.77 15.98
C LYS A 56 -9.77 -4.16 16.63
N ASN A 57 -8.73 -4.96 16.44
CA ASN A 57 -8.64 -6.30 17.00
C ASN A 57 -8.47 -6.31 18.53
N THR A 58 -7.92 -5.24 19.12
CA THR A 58 -7.79 -5.11 20.59
C THR A 58 -9.00 -4.48 21.27
N ALA A 59 -9.85 -3.77 20.51
CA ALA A 59 -11.03 -3.08 21.04
C ALA A 59 -12.28 -3.98 21.11
N HIS A 60 -12.13 -5.26 20.77
CA HIS A 60 -13.17 -6.29 20.78
C HIS A 60 -12.77 -7.43 21.73
#